data_AF-V9LH61-F1
#
_entry.id   AF-V9LH61-F1
#
_cell.length_a   1.000
_cell.length_b   1.000
_cell.length_c   1.000
_cell.angle_alpha   90.00
_cell.angle_beta   90.00
_cell.angle_gamma   90.00
#
_symmetry.space_group_name_H-M   'P 1'
#
loop_
_entity.id
_entity.type
_entity.pdbx_description
1 polymer ?
#
loop_
_entity_poly.entity_id
_entity_poly.type
_entity_poly.pdbx_seq_one_letter_code
_entity_poly.pdbx_strand_id
1 'polypeptide(L)'
;AGKLRVRCSKCQQGTLTLTRDPSCWEDVLVRNRLMGVCQAQDCDGTVAEFYFKCGAHPTSDSDTSVVLNLITPNRQHVPCITCTDTGDPVLVFPCADCHVICLDCFRLYCMTRLNDRQFIHDPQLGYTLPCVAGCPDSAIKELHHFRILGNHQYDRYQRYGAEEYVLCMRGVLCPSPGCGAGLLPDAGVRRIEC
;
A
#
# COMPACT_ATOMS: atom_id res chain seq x y z
N ALA A 1 -10.41 5.72 11.54
CA ALA A 1 -9.22 6.32 12.16
C ALA A 1 -8.30 5.21 12.70
N GLY A 2 -6.99 5.35 12.57
CA GLY A 2 -5.99 4.42 13.12
C GLY A 2 -5.33 4.97 14.40
N LYS A 3 -4.80 4.09 15.24
CA LYS A 3 -4.03 4.43 16.44
C LYS A 3 -2.56 4.04 16.22
N LEU A 4 -1.67 5.03 16.22
CA LEU A 4 -0.21 4.80 16.19
C LEU A 4 0.25 4.28 17.55
N ARG A 5 1.10 3.25 17.54
CA ARG A 5 1.73 2.65 18.71
C ARG A 5 3.22 2.48 18.46
N VAL A 6 3.98 2.46 19.54
CA VAL A 6 5.43 2.20 19.54
C VAL A 6 5.75 1.11 20.55
N ARG A 7 6.69 0.24 20.19
CA ARG A 7 7.25 -0.80 21.08
C ARG A 7 8.75 -0.93 20.88
N CYS A 8 9.41 -1.59 21.82
CA CYS A 8 10.80 -2.00 21.65
C CYS A 8 10.91 -3.09 20.60
N SER A 9 11.73 -2.91 19.58
CA SER A 9 11.96 -3.92 18.54
C SER A 9 12.57 -5.22 19.09
N LYS A 10 13.29 -5.17 20.22
CA LYS A 10 13.92 -6.35 20.84
C LYS A 10 12.96 -7.18 21.68
N CYS A 11 12.32 -6.57 22.69
CA CYS A 11 11.43 -7.30 23.62
C CYS A 11 9.95 -7.23 23.24
N GLN A 12 9.58 -6.45 22.21
CA GLN A 12 8.22 -6.28 21.70
C GLN A 12 7.24 -5.64 22.71
N GLN A 13 7.73 -5.11 23.83
CA GLN A 13 6.92 -4.44 24.85
C GLN A 13 6.76 -2.93 24.57
N GLY A 14 5.63 -2.37 25.01
CA GLY A 14 5.31 -0.92 24.91
C GLY A 14 6.06 -0.04 25.92
N THR A 15 7.28 -0.41 26.30
CA THR A 15 8.09 0.24 27.34
C THR A 15 9.25 1.06 26.76
N LEU A 16 9.25 1.32 25.45
CA LEU A 16 10.29 2.11 24.80
C LEU A 16 9.95 3.59 24.81
N THR A 17 10.81 4.41 25.41
CA THR A 17 10.73 5.87 25.38
C THR A 17 11.58 6.41 24.24
N LEU A 18 10.98 7.15 23.32
CA LEU A 18 11.65 7.71 22.16
C LEU A 18 12.60 8.86 22.55
N THR A 19 13.73 8.99 21.83
CA THR A 19 14.61 10.16 21.98
C THR A 19 14.08 11.40 21.27
N ARG A 20 13.28 11.19 20.21
CA ARG A 20 12.56 12.24 19.48
C ARG A 20 11.20 11.71 19.01
N ASP A 21 10.21 12.59 18.95
CA ASP A 21 8.91 12.24 18.40
C ASP A 21 8.96 12.09 16.86
N PRO A 22 8.12 11.21 16.27
CA PRO A 22 8.00 11.10 14.83
C PRO A 22 7.33 12.35 14.25
N SER A 23 7.88 12.88 13.15
CA SER A 23 7.34 14.09 12.49
C SER A 23 6.80 13.84 11.08
N CYS A 24 7.02 12.65 10.51
CA CYS A 24 6.59 12.29 9.16
C CYS A 24 6.32 10.79 9.03
N TRP A 25 5.75 10.37 7.90
CA TRP A 25 5.50 8.95 7.63
C TRP A 25 6.77 8.11 7.59
N GLU A 26 7.88 8.63 7.08
CA GLU A 26 9.12 7.85 7.03
C GLU A 26 9.59 7.43 8.42
N ASP A 27 9.47 8.31 9.42
CA ASP A 27 9.86 8.04 10.81
C ASP A 27 9.15 6.82 11.42
N VAL A 28 7.93 6.50 10.93
CA VAL A 28 7.12 5.39 11.45
C VAL A 28 7.03 4.20 10.50
N LEU A 29 7.30 4.37 9.20
CA LEU A 29 7.25 3.29 8.21
C LEU A 29 8.61 2.63 7.98
N VAL A 30 9.70 3.39 8.05
CA VAL A 30 11.05 2.86 7.85
C VAL A 30 11.54 2.21 9.13
N ARG A 31 11.87 0.91 9.05
CA ARG A 31 12.42 0.16 10.18
C ARG A 31 13.72 0.78 10.67
N ASN A 32 13.96 0.70 11.98
CA ASN A 32 15.19 1.12 12.63
C ASN A 32 15.54 2.61 12.45
N ARG A 33 14.54 3.45 12.14
CA ARG A 33 14.75 4.89 11.89
C ARG A 33 14.76 5.73 13.15
N LEU A 34 13.91 5.40 14.12
CA LEU A 34 13.85 6.10 15.40
C LEU A 34 14.44 5.25 16.52
N MET A 35 15.16 5.94 17.39
CA MET A 35 15.82 5.37 18.54
C MET A 35 15.11 5.78 19.83
N GLY A 36 15.38 5.03 20.87
CA GLY A 36 14.83 5.22 22.20
C GLY A 36 15.61 4.43 23.23
N VAL A 37 15.05 4.36 24.44
CA VAL A 37 15.55 3.51 25.51
C VAL A 37 14.40 2.67 26.04
N CYS A 38 14.52 1.35 25.94
CA CYS A 38 13.58 0.43 26.56
C CYS A 38 13.72 0.47 28.08
N GLN A 39 12.59 0.62 28.78
CA GLN A 39 12.52 0.68 30.23
C GLN A 39 12.24 -0.69 30.88
N ALA A 40 12.27 -1.78 30.11
CA ALA A 40 12.11 -3.12 30.65
C ALA A 40 13.39 -3.58 31.37
N GLN A 41 13.24 -4.20 32.54
CA GLN A 41 14.32 -4.50 33.48
C GLN A 41 15.47 -5.34 32.87
N ASP A 42 15.16 -6.21 31.91
CA ASP A 42 16.13 -7.08 31.23
C ASP A 42 16.19 -6.80 29.72
N CYS A 43 16.11 -5.53 29.32
CA CYS A 43 16.18 -5.14 27.91
C CYS A 43 17.06 -3.90 27.68
N ASP A 44 18.12 -4.07 26.91
CA ASP A 44 19.01 -3.04 26.37
C ASP A 44 18.57 -2.53 24.98
N GLY A 45 17.30 -2.74 24.62
CA GLY A 45 16.77 -2.39 23.31
C GLY A 45 16.71 -0.87 23.10
N THR A 46 17.29 -0.40 22.00
CA THR A 46 17.36 1.03 21.67
C THR A 46 16.58 1.42 20.42
N VAL A 47 16.01 0.44 19.70
CA VAL A 47 15.36 0.68 18.41
C VAL A 47 13.85 0.61 18.56
N ALA A 48 13.17 1.68 18.12
CA ALA A 48 11.72 1.77 18.10
C ALA A 48 11.12 0.98 16.93
N GLU A 49 10.02 0.29 17.20
CA GLU A 49 9.17 -0.32 16.19
C GLU A 49 7.78 0.28 16.29
N PHE A 50 7.31 0.89 15.20
CA PHE A 50 5.97 1.45 15.12
C PHE A 50 5.01 0.48 14.45
N TYR A 51 3.76 0.54 14.90
CA TYR A 51 2.67 -0.23 14.32
C TYR A 51 1.35 0.49 14.53
N PHE A 52 0.35 0.11 13.75
CA PHE A 52 -0.97 0.73 13.80
C PHE A 52 -2.02 -0.28 14.21
N LYS A 53 -3.02 0.20 14.97
CA LYS A 53 -4.22 -0.55 15.33
C LYS A 53 -5.46 0.14 14.78
N CYS A 54 -6.50 -0.64 14.50
CA CYS A 54 -7.82 -0.08 14.19
C CYS A 54 -8.33 0.78 15.36
N GLY A 55 -8.78 1.99 15.07
CA GLY A 55 -9.34 2.89 16.08
C GLY A 55 -10.84 2.68 16.34
N ALA A 56 -11.52 1.90 15.51
CA ALA A 56 -12.99 1.77 15.54
C ALA A 56 -13.53 0.72 16.52
N HIS A 57 -12.68 -0.21 16.98
CA HIS A 57 -13.07 -1.27 17.92
C HIS A 57 -11.92 -1.58 18.88
N PRO A 58 -12.19 -2.24 20.03
CA PRO A 58 -11.14 -2.81 20.87
C PRO A 58 -10.25 -3.76 20.07
N THR A 59 -8.95 -3.75 20.37
CA THR A 59 -7.92 -4.54 19.68
C THR A 59 -6.96 -5.13 20.71
N SER A 60 -6.59 -6.39 20.51
CA SER A 60 -5.53 -7.08 21.24
C SER A 60 -4.14 -6.57 20.85
N ASP A 61 -3.09 -7.06 21.51
CA ASP A 61 -1.71 -6.68 21.18
C ASP A 61 -1.15 -7.32 19.91
N SER A 62 -1.71 -8.46 19.50
CA SER A 62 -1.40 -9.08 18.21
C SER A 62 -2.09 -8.40 17.03
N ASP A 63 -3.17 -7.65 17.28
CA ASP A 63 -3.91 -6.99 16.22
C ASP A 63 -3.10 -5.83 15.66
N THR A 64 -2.81 -5.89 14.37
CA THR A 64 -2.15 -4.82 13.61
C THR A 64 -2.98 -4.47 12.39
N SER A 65 -2.82 -3.25 11.90
CA SER A 65 -3.51 -2.76 10.72
C SER A 65 -2.50 -2.08 9.82
N VAL A 66 -2.63 -2.29 8.51
CA VAL A 66 -1.85 -1.56 7.52
C VAL A 66 -2.30 -0.10 7.51
N VAL A 67 -1.34 0.81 7.36
CA VAL A 67 -1.60 2.24 7.30
C VAL A 67 -1.73 2.70 5.86
N LEU A 68 -2.79 3.46 5.60
CA LEU A 68 -3.03 4.06 4.29
C LEU A 68 -2.44 5.48 4.29
N ASN A 69 -1.12 5.56 4.20
CA ASN A 69 -0.34 6.78 4.41
C ASN A 69 -0.58 7.89 3.38
N LEU A 70 -1.22 7.58 2.24
CA LEU A 70 -1.60 8.59 1.24
C LEU A 70 -2.99 9.19 1.52
N ILE A 71 -3.78 8.60 2.43
CA ILE A 71 -5.11 9.11 2.79
C ILE A 71 -4.96 10.03 4.00
N THR A 72 -5.35 11.30 3.82
CA THR A 72 -5.22 12.34 4.84
C THR A 72 -6.53 13.15 4.98
N PRO A 73 -6.83 13.69 6.17
CA PRO A 73 -7.90 14.67 6.32
C PRO A 73 -7.63 15.92 5.46
N ASN A 74 -8.65 16.41 4.77
CA ASN A 74 -8.56 17.54 3.86
C ASN A 74 -8.78 18.89 4.56
N ARG A 75 -7.90 19.21 5.51
CA ARG A 75 -8.03 20.43 6.36
C ARG A 75 -7.93 21.73 5.57
N GLN A 76 -7.29 21.70 4.42
CA GLN A 76 -7.10 22.87 3.55
C GLN A 76 -8.21 23.00 2.50
N HIS A 77 -9.21 22.10 2.51
CA HIS A 77 -10.30 22.06 1.53
C HIS A 77 -9.81 22.08 0.07
N VAL A 78 -8.72 21.35 -0.21
CA VAL A 78 -8.15 21.26 -1.55
C VAL A 78 -9.15 20.50 -2.44
N PRO A 79 -9.56 21.06 -3.59
CA PRO A 79 -10.50 20.41 -4.48
C PRO A 79 -9.90 19.17 -5.14
N CYS A 80 -10.75 18.20 -5.44
CA CYS A 80 -10.37 17.01 -6.19
C CYS A 80 -9.89 17.41 -7.61
N ILE A 81 -8.74 16.88 -8.04
CA ILE A 81 -8.20 17.12 -9.39
C ILE A 81 -9.17 16.69 -10.52
N THR A 82 -10.07 15.74 -10.25
CA THR A 82 -10.98 15.18 -11.27
C THR A 82 -12.35 15.85 -11.26
N CYS A 83 -13.04 15.89 -10.11
CA CYS A 83 -14.42 16.41 -10.04
C CYS A 83 -14.51 17.85 -9.52
N THR A 84 -13.41 18.45 -9.08
CA THR A 84 -13.35 19.80 -8.47
C THR A 84 -14.10 19.97 -7.15
N ASP A 85 -14.83 18.96 -6.68
CA ASP A 85 -15.48 18.97 -5.37
C ASP A 85 -14.47 18.85 -4.22
N THR A 86 -14.85 19.36 -3.06
CA THR A 86 -14.11 19.19 -1.80
C THR A 86 -14.59 17.94 -1.06
N GLY A 87 -13.77 16.89 -1.05
CA GLY A 87 -13.99 15.69 -0.22
C GLY A 87 -13.18 15.70 1.07
N ASP A 88 -13.57 14.90 2.06
CA ASP A 88 -12.79 14.61 3.27
C ASP A 88 -13.09 13.18 3.78
N PRO A 89 -12.09 12.29 3.92
CA PRO A 89 -10.67 12.48 3.59
C PRO A 89 -10.40 12.47 2.08
N VAL A 90 -9.15 12.78 1.72
CA VAL A 90 -8.63 12.74 0.35
C VAL A 90 -7.39 11.87 0.26
N LEU A 91 -7.06 11.41 -0.95
CA LEU A 91 -5.77 10.80 -1.25
C LEU A 91 -4.84 11.85 -1.88
N VAL A 92 -3.60 11.90 -1.38
CA VAL A 92 -2.54 12.76 -1.91
C VAL A 92 -1.50 11.87 -2.59
N PHE A 93 -1.31 12.04 -3.89
CA PHE A 93 -0.33 11.27 -4.64
C PHE A 93 1.10 11.67 -4.25
N PRO A 94 2.07 10.72 -4.25
CA PRO A 94 3.47 11.00 -3.94
C PRO A 94 4.23 11.60 -5.15
N CYS A 95 3.61 12.52 -5.90
CA CYS A 95 4.25 13.27 -6.97
C CYS A 95 4.78 14.63 -6.47
N ALA A 96 5.65 15.28 -7.24
CA ALA A 96 6.23 16.59 -6.89
C ALA A 96 5.16 17.66 -6.56
N ASP A 97 4.04 17.65 -7.30
CA ASP A 97 2.93 18.61 -7.12
C ASP A 97 1.93 18.19 -6.03
N CYS A 98 2.12 17.03 -5.39
CA CYS A 98 1.22 16.50 -4.36
C CYS A 98 -0.27 16.51 -4.79
N HIS A 99 -0.57 16.06 -6.01
CA HIS A 99 -1.93 16.08 -6.55
C HIS A 99 -2.93 15.38 -5.63
N VAL A 100 -4.08 16.03 -5.43
CA VAL A 100 -5.13 15.59 -4.50
C VAL A 100 -6.33 15.04 -5.28
N ILE A 101 -6.84 13.89 -4.84
CA ILE A 101 -8.03 13.24 -5.41
C ILE A 101 -8.98 12.81 -4.29
N CYS A 102 -10.29 13.04 -4.44
CA CYS A 102 -11.27 12.51 -3.48
C CYS A 102 -11.36 10.97 -3.59
N LEU A 103 -11.83 10.32 -2.52
CA LEU A 103 -11.84 8.85 -2.46
C LEU A 103 -12.76 8.21 -3.51
N ASP A 104 -13.86 8.85 -3.89
CA ASP A 104 -14.77 8.34 -4.91
C ASP A 104 -14.13 8.39 -6.31
N CYS A 105 -13.50 9.51 -6.67
CA CYS A 105 -12.75 9.62 -7.93
C CYS A 105 -11.54 8.68 -7.94
N PHE A 106 -10.87 8.47 -6.80
CA PHE A 106 -9.76 7.52 -6.72
C PHE A 106 -10.23 6.08 -6.95
N ARG A 107 -11.37 5.68 -6.34
CA ARG A 107 -11.97 4.37 -6.57
C ARG A 107 -12.35 4.20 -8.04
N LEU A 108 -12.97 5.21 -8.66
CA LEU A 108 -13.32 5.18 -10.08
C LEU A 108 -12.08 5.09 -10.97
N TYR A 109 -11.04 5.87 -10.70
CA TYR A 109 -9.75 5.81 -11.40
C TYR A 109 -9.16 4.39 -11.35
N CYS A 110 -9.10 3.79 -10.16
CA CYS A 110 -8.60 2.42 -10.00
C CYS A 110 -9.48 1.41 -10.76
N MET A 111 -10.80 1.54 -10.69
CA MET A 111 -11.72 0.62 -11.34
C MET A 111 -11.63 0.69 -12.87
N THR A 112 -11.58 1.90 -13.44
CA THR A 112 -11.40 2.10 -14.89
C THR A 112 -10.08 1.51 -15.36
N ARG A 113 -8.97 1.82 -14.68
CA ARG A 113 -7.65 1.28 -15.06
C ARG A 113 -7.56 -0.23 -14.88
N LEU A 114 -8.25 -0.81 -13.89
CA LEU A 114 -8.30 -2.25 -13.71
C LEU A 114 -9.09 -2.93 -14.83
N ASN A 115 -10.23 -2.35 -15.21
CA ASN A 115 -11.06 -2.86 -16.32
C ASN A 115 -10.31 -2.83 -17.65
N ASP A 116 -9.57 -1.74 -17.89
CA ASP A 116 -8.87 -1.51 -19.15
C ASP A 116 -7.47 -2.16 -19.19
N ARG A 117 -7.07 -2.90 -18.14
CA ARG A 117 -5.72 -3.50 -18.00
C ARG A 117 -4.59 -2.45 -18.12
N GLN A 118 -4.77 -1.30 -17.48
CA GLN A 118 -3.87 -0.14 -17.55
C GLN A 118 -3.20 0.19 -16.20
N PHE A 119 -3.15 -0.77 -15.29
CA PHE A 119 -2.20 -0.70 -14.18
C PHE A 119 -0.80 -0.94 -14.73
N ILE A 120 0.20 -0.39 -14.06
CA ILE A 120 1.61 -0.54 -14.44
C ILE A 120 2.26 -1.63 -13.59
N HIS A 121 3.12 -2.42 -14.21
CA HIS A 121 4.01 -3.32 -13.48
C HIS A 121 5.30 -2.59 -13.12
N ASP A 122 5.54 -2.39 -11.84
CA ASP A 122 6.82 -1.95 -11.30
C ASP A 122 7.62 -3.17 -10.77
N PRO A 123 8.89 -3.37 -11.16
CA PRO A 123 9.67 -4.53 -10.72
C PRO A 123 9.85 -4.68 -9.20
N GLN A 124 9.77 -3.59 -8.44
CA GLN A 124 9.96 -3.60 -7.00
C GLN A 124 8.64 -3.48 -6.23
N LEU A 125 7.68 -2.71 -6.75
CA LEU A 125 6.39 -2.48 -6.09
C LEU A 125 5.34 -3.50 -6.50
N GLY A 126 5.46 -4.10 -7.68
CA GLY A 126 4.44 -4.96 -8.29
C GLY A 126 3.43 -4.16 -9.11
N TYR A 127 2.17 -4.60 -9.11
CA TYR A 127 1.12 -4.03 -9.94
C TYR A 127 0.50 -2.80 -9.27
N THR A 128 0.66 -1.61 -9.84
CA THR A 128 0.29 -0.34 -9.18
C THR A 128 -0.22 0.72 -10.16
N LEU A 129 -0.56 1.90 -9.65
CA LEU A 129 -0.96 3.06 -10.42
C LEU A 129 -0.13 4.29 -10.03
N PRO A 130 0.22 5.15 -11.00
CA PRO A 130 0.82 6.45 -10.75
C PRO A 130 -0.27 7.49 -10.39
N CYS A 131 0.15 8.74 -10.24
CA CYS A 131 -0.73 9.89 -10.20
C CYS A 131 -1.65 9.91 -11.42
N VAL A 132 -2.93 10.26 -11.20
CA VAL A 132 -3.93 10.38 -12.27
C VAL A 132 -3.54 11.41 -13.35
N ALA A 133 -2.72 12.41 -13.00
CA ALA A 133 -2.18 13.40 -13.93
C ALA A 133 -0.99 12.90 -14.76
N GLY A 134 -0.53 11.66 -14.55
CA GLY A 134 0.61 11.07 -15.29
C GLY A 134 1.97 11.59 -14.84
N CYS A 135 2.10 12.13 -13.63
CA CYS A 135 3.37 12.62 -13.10
C CYS A 135 4.43 11.49 -13.01
N PRO A 136 5.71 11.77 -13.29
CA PRO A 136 6.79 10.81 -13.05
C PRO A 136 6.94 10.50 -11.55
N ASP A 137 7.55 9.35 -11.25
CA ASP A 137 7.92 8.90 -9.89
C ASP A 137 6.78 8.94 -8.86
N SER A 138 5.54 8.77 -9.32
CA SER A 138 4.33 8.97 -8.51
C SER A 138 3.57 7.67 -8.19
N ALA A 139 4.20 6.52 -8.41
CA ALA A 139 3.61 5.22 -8.18
C ALA A 139 3.24 5.00 -6.70
N ILE A 140 2.05 4.46 -6.46
CA ILE A 140 1.60 4.10 -5.12
C ILE A 140 2.41 2.90 -4.62
N LYS A 141 3.17 3.10 -3.54
CA LYS A 141 4.06 2.07 -2.98
C LYS A 141 3.35 1.08 -2.07
N GLU A 142 2.34 1.55 -1.32
CA GLU A 142 1.56 0.71 -0.41
C GLU A 142 0.31 0.18 -1.13
N LEU A 143 0.37 -1.07 -1.59
CA LEU A 143 -0.68 -1.69 -2.41
C LEU A 143 -2.02 -1.86 -1.66
N HIS A 144 -2.03 -1.83 -0.33
CA HIS A 144 -3.26 -1.90 0.45
C HIS A 144 -4.20 -0.71 0.20
N HIS A 145 -3.73 0.39 -0.39
CA HIS A 145 -4.61 1.49 -0.86
C HIS A 145 -5.65 0.98 -1.86
N PHE A 146 -5.34 -0.03 -2.67
CA PHE A 146 -6.28 -0.58 -3.64
C PHE A 146 -7.40 -1.41 -3.00
N ARG A 147 -7.37 -1.69 -1.69
CA ARG A 147 -8.53 -2.26 -0.98
C ARG A 147 -9.76 -1.35 -1.02
N ILE A 148 -9.60 -0.07 -1.36
CA ILE A 148 -10.71 0.85 -1.61
C ILE A 148 -11.66 0.37 -2.73
N LEU A 149 -11.17 -0.49 -3.63
CA LEU A 149 -11.97 -1.12 -4.68
C LEU A 149 -13.08 -2.02 -4.12
N GLY A 150 -12.93 -2.50 -2.88
CA GLY A 150 -13.77 -3.52 -2.26
C GLY A 150 -13.33 -4.94 -2.65
N ASN A 151 -13.75 -5.94 -1.87
CA ASN A 151 -13.20 -7.31 -1.93
C ASN A 151 -13.21 -7.90 -3.35
N HIS A 152 -14.35 -7.90 -4.04
CA HIS A 152 -14.46 -8.51 -5.37
C HIS A 152 -13.50 -7.91 -6.41
N GLN A 153 -13.38 -6.58 -6.44
CA GLN A 153 -12.48 -5.90 -7.39
C GLN A 153 -11.03 -5.99 -6.94
N TYR A 154 -10.77 -6.05 -5.62
CA TYR A 154 -9.44 -6.29 -5.09
C TYR A 154 -8.92 -7.70 -5.43
N ASP A 155 -9.78 -8.72 -5.38
CA ASP A 155 -9.43 -10.09 -5.80
C ASP A 155 -9.07 -10.13 -7.30
N ARG A 156 -9.83 -9.38 -8.12
CA ARG A 156 -9.54 -9.22 -9.55
C ARG A 156 -8.22 -8.48 -9.78
N TYR A 157 -7.94 -7.43 -9.01
CA TYR A 157 -6.66 -6.73 -9.01
C TYR A 157 -5.49 -7.66 -8.67
N GLN A 158 -5.62 -8.49 -7.62
CA GLN A 158 -4.57 -9.45 -7.24
C GLN A 158 -4.32 -10.48 -8.35
N ARG A 159 -5.40 -10.99 -8.97
CA ARG A 159 -5.30 -11.91 -10.09
C ARG A 159 -4.59 -11.28 -11.28
N TYR A 160 -4.99 -10.07 -11.67
CA TYR A 160 -4.38 -9.37 -12.79
C TYR A 160 -2.91 -9.04 -12.53
N GLY A 161 -2.55 -8.66 -11.29
CA GLY A 161 -1.16 -8.47 -10.91
C GLY A 161 -0.32 -9.75 -11.02
N ALA A 162 -0.87 -10.90 -10.63
CA ALA A 162 -0.20 -12.20 -10.78
C ALA A 162 -0.03 -12.59 -12.26
N GLU A 163 -1.07 -12.38 -13.08
CA GLU A 163 -1.03 -12.61 -14.52
C GLU A 163 0.04 -11.74 -15.19
N GLU A 164 0.07 -10.44 -14.90
CA GLU A 164 1.06 -9.52 -15.46
C GLU A 164 2.50 -9.89 -15.04
N TYR A 165 2.71 -10.32 -13.80
CA TYR A 165 4.02 -10.79 -13.36
C TYR A 165 4.51 -11.99 -14.19
N VAL A 166 3.62 -12.96 -14.45
CA VAL A 166 3.95 -14.13 -15.29
C VAL A 166 4.33 -13.69 -16.70
N LEU A 167 3.57 -12.75 -17.29
CA LEU A 167 3.86 -12.21 -18.61
C LEU A 167 5.19 -11.43 -18.66
N CYS A 168 5.49 -10.63 -17.62
CA CYS A 168 6.78 -9.95 -17.49
C CYS A 168 7.96 -10.92 -17.41
N MET A 169 7.76 -12.07 -16.79
CA MET A 169 8.74 -13.18 -16.74
C MET A 169 8.80 -14.00 -18.05
N ARG A 170 8.16 -13.53 -19.13
CA ARG A 170 8.02 -14.22 -20.42
C ARG A 170 7.32 -15.57 -20.33
N GLY A 171 6.50 -15.76 -19.30
CA GLY A 171 5.56 -16.86 -19.18
C GLY A 171 4.36 -16.69 -20.10
N VAL A 172 3.41 -17.61 -19.96
CA VAL A 172 2.14 -17.60 -20.69
C VAL A 172 0.98 -17.90 -19.76
N LEU A 173 -0.22 -17.50 -20.15
CA LEU A 173 -1.46 -17.85 -19.44
C LEU A 173 -2.18 -18.96 -20.18
N CYS A 174 -2.73 -19.93 -19.45
CA CYS A 174 -3.55 -20.99 -20.03
C CYS A 174 -4.80 -20.39 -20.71
N PRO A 175 -5.01 -20.62 -22.01
CA PRO A 175 -6.13 -20.03 -22.75
C PRO A 175 -7.46 -20.74 -22.49
N SER A 176 -7.46 -21.88 -21.80
CA SER A 176 -8.67 -22.65 -21.51
C SER A 176 -9.70 -21.81 -20.75
N PRO A 177 -10.96 -21.72 -21.21
CA PRO A 177 -12.00 -20.95 -20.53
C PRO A 177 -12.15 -21.35 -19.06
N GLY A 178 -12.07 -20.37 -18.16
CA GLY A 178 -12.18 -20.60 -16.71
C GLY A 178 -10.91 -21.11 -16.03
N CYS A 179 -9.82 -21.37 -16.76
CA CYS A 179 -8.53 -21.74 -16.18
C CYS A 179 -7.67 -20.51 -15.88
N GLY A 180 -7.03 -19.91 -16.90
CA GLY A 180 -6.18 -18.73 -16.72
C GLY A 180 -4.94 -18.95 -15.86
N ALA A 181 -4.50 -20.20 -15.65
CA ALA A 181 -3.31 -20.49 -14.88
C ALA A 181 -2.05 -19.86 -15.51
N GLY A 182 -1.20 -19.26 -14.68
CA GLY A 182 0.08 -18.69 -15.11
C GLY A 182 1.17 -19.74 -15.15
N LEU A 183 1.85 -19.86 -16.30
CA LEU A 183 2.84 -20.90 -16.58
C LEU A 183 4.19 -20.24 -16.91
N LEU A 184 5.26 -20.74 -16.29
CA LEU A 184 6.64 -20.29 -16.50
C LEU A 184 7.49 -21.44 -17.10
N PRO A 185 7.36 -21.72 -18.41
CA PRO A 185 8.10 -22.78 -19.07
C PRO A 185 9.58 -22.41 -19.29
N ASP A 186 10.44 -23.41 -19.45
CA ASP A 186 11.84 -23.21 -19.85
C ASP A 186 11.95 -22.58 -21.24
N ALA A 187 13.04 -21.86 -21.47
CA ALA A 187 13.30 -21.18 -22.74
C ALA A 187 13.36 -22.18 -23.91
N GLY A 188 12.60 -21.89 -24.97
CA GLY A 188 12.57 -22.70 -26.20
C GLY A 188 11.55 -23.84 -26.20
N VAL A 189 10.86 -24.09 -25.09
CA VAL A 189 9.78 -25.10 -25.01
C VAL A 189 8.52 -24.57 -25.72
N ARG A 190 8.04 -25.32 -26.72
CA ARG A 190 6.82 -24.97 -27.49
C ARG A 190 5.55 -25.66 -27.01
N ARG A 191 5.67 -26.86 -26.44
CA ARG A 191 4.54 -27.60 -25.87
C ARG A 191 4.52 -27.35 -24.37
N ILE A 192 3.48 -26.68 -23.91
CA ILE A 192 3.28 -26.29 -22.51
C ILE A 192 1.99 -26.96 -22.05
N GLU A 193 2.05 -27.67 -20.93
CA GLU A 193 0.88 -28.31 -20.31
C GLU A 193 0.52 -27.52 -19.06
N CYS A 194 -0.78 -27.30 -18.88
CA CYS A 194 -1.35 -26.61 -17.74
C CYS A 194 -1.61 -27.59 -16.60
#